data_AF-F8EZU5-F1
#
_entry.id   AF-F8EZU5-F1
#
_cell.length_a   1.000
_cell.length_b   1.000
_cell.length_c   1.000
_cell.angle_alpha   90.00
_cell.angle_beta   90.00
_cell.angle_gamma   90.00
#
_symmetry.space_group_name_H-M   'P 1'
#
loop_
_entity.id
_entity.type
_entity.pdbx_description
1 polymer ?
#
loop_
_entity_poly.entity_id
_entity_poly.type
_entity_poly.pdbx_seq_one_letter_code
_entity_poly.pdbx_strand_id
1 'polypeptide(L)'
;MRQVVITSTILLTVLIILLDIRGLVGMWKPFGLQVHTPPTDYILPLEIPLGGLAWARDGAVSIRALLINADTGELVANQLIQRDKVIYRGQVLYELASFRSHITAPVSGTYILRMELYDCFENCRAVLDQFLTVSTQAPLTEFRMFSLSHWTALAVVLICAILVFFIGRSHRLSPKRKNWIGFAMYLMMLINEAIYHIYWQAIGAWSVSTALMLHMCGLSILLLPWVFIMKPGKSGRLLFEILYFWGVGGALQALFTPDIGLLGFPSYKYFSFFISHGLIILITVYASVTLSYKITYKSFIRALILSNGVIVVVYFINHWLVYLPPYEVGNYFVLSYPPVTGSIVDLFVELFGPSPWYFMGFEIMALIVFGMLVLPWYIAKVKT
;
A
#
# COMPACT_ATOMS: atom_id res chain seq x y z
N MET A 1 31.13 9.16 -4.32
CA MET A 1 30.14 8.31 -3.60
C MET A 1 28.97 9.15 -3.10
N ARG A 2 29.17 10.05 -2.12
CA ARG A 2 28.06 10.86 -1.56
C ARG A 2 27.23 11.61 -2.60
N GLN A 3 27.88 12.21 -3.61
CA GLN A 3 27.17 12.86 -4.73
C GLN A 3 26.29 11.87 -5.51
N VAL A 4 26.85 10.74 -5.98
CA VAL A 4 26.09 9.69 -6.68
C VAL A 4 24.87 9.25 -5.86
N VAL A 5 25.07 8.98 -4.57
CA VAL A 5 24.00 8.56 -3.63
C VAL A 5 22.88 9.62 -3.56
N ILE A 6 23.24 10.89 -3.38
CA ILE A 6 22.29 12.01 -3.34
C ILE A 6 21.56 12.15 -4.68
N THR A 7 22.30 12.19 -5.79
CA THR A 7 21.74 12.38 -7.13
C THR A 7 20.77 11.26 -7.47
N SER A 8 21.13 9.99 -7.27
CA SER A 8 20.23 8.85 -7.54
C SER A 8 18.98 8.88 -6.66
N THR A 9 19.11 9.25 -5.38
CA THR A 9 17.96 9.38 -4.47
C THR A 9 17.02 10.47 -4.95
N ILE A 10 17.54 11.67 -5.24
CA ILE A 10 16.73 12.80 -5.72
C ILE A 10 16.05 12.44 -7.04
N LEU A 11 16.78 11.88 -8.01
CA LEU A 11 16.22 11.52 -9.32
C LEU A 11 15.07 10.53 -9.19
N LEU A 12 15.23 9.47 -8.39
CA LEU A 12 14.17 8.46 -8.23
C LEU A 12 12.99 8.97 -7.40
N THR A 13 13.22 9.76 -6.35
CA THR A 13 12.13 10.41 -5.60
C THR A 13 11.35 11.38 -6.49
N VAL A 14 12.05 12.18 -7.30
CA VAL A 14 11.42 13.08 -8.28
C VAL A 14 10.64 12.27 -9.32
N LEU A 15 11.17 11.14 -9.80
CA LEU A 15 10.45 10.25 -10.71
C LEU A 15 9.14 9.74 -10.09
N ILE A 16 9.15 9.29 -8.84
CA ILE A 16 7.93 8.84 -8.14
C ILE A 16 6.91 9.97 -8.04
N ILE A 17 7.35 11.18 -7.66
CA ILE A 17 6.46 12.36 -7.61
C ILE A 17 5.88 12.69 -9.00
N LEU A 18 6.70 12.62 -10.05
CA LEU A 18 6.24 12.84 -11.43
C LEU A 18 5.25 11.76 -11.89
N LEU A 19 5.43 10.51 -11.45
CA LEU A 19 4.47 9.44 -11.70
C LEU A 19 3.15 9.73 -10.98
N ASP A 20 3.17 10.22 -9.74
CA ASP A 20 1.95 10.61 -9.02
C ASP A 20 1.23 11.78 -9.70
N ILE A 21 1.96 12.80 -10.16
CA ILE A 21 1.40 13.91 -10.94
C ILE A 21 0.77 13.38 -12.23
N ARG A 22 1.45 12.49 -12.95
CA ARG A 22 0.90 11.86 -14.16
C ARG A 22 -0.38 11.08 -13.86
N GLY A 23 -0.41 10.30 -12.78
CA GLY A 23 -1.60 9.56 -12.35
C GLY A 23 -2.78 10.50 -12.08
N LEU A 24 -2.54 11.57 -11.33
CA LEU A 24 -3.55 12.58 -11.02
C LEU A 24 -4.08 13.26 -12.29
N VAL A 25 -3.20 13.65 -13.21
CA VAL A 25 -3.60 14.23 -14.50
C VAL A 25 -4.42 13.24 -15.33
N GLY A 26 -4.07 11.95 -15.31
CA GLY A 26 -4.82 10.90 -15.98
C GLY A 26 -6.26 10.73 -15.47
N MET A 27 -6.49 11.01 -14.19
CA MET A 27 -7.81 11.00 -13.56
C MET A 27 -8.55 12.34 -13.64
N TRP A 28 -7.94 13.40 -14.18
CA TRP A 28 -8.46 14.77 -14.15
C TRP A 28 -9.67 14.98 -15.08
N LYS A 29 -10.79 14.38 -14.71
CA LYS A 29 -12.06 14.42 -15.43
C LYS A 29 -13.22 14.53 -14.43
N PRO A 30 -14.33 15.18 -14.81
CA PRO A 30 -15.51 15.28 -13.96
C PRO A 30 -16.18 13.91 -13.72
N PHE A 31 -15.91 12.90 -14.56
CA PHE A 31 -16.34 11.53 -14.36
C PHE A 31 -15.27 10.56 -14.86
N GLY A 32 -15.24 9.35 -14.31
CA GLY A 32 -14.33 8.31 -14.77
C GLY A 32 -14.69 6.93 -14.26
N LEU A 33 -14.28 5.92 -15.03
CA LEU A 33 -14.42 4.51 -14.74
C LEU A 33 -13.07 3.84 -15.04
N GLN A 34 -12.53 3.12 -14.07
CA GLN A 34 -11.33 2.30 -14.20
C GLN A 34 -11.64 0.91 -13.63
N VAL A 35 -11.16 -0.13 -14.31
CA VAL A 35 -11.33 -1.52 -13.89
C VAL A 35 -9.94 -2.12 -13.83
N HIS A 36 -9.56 -2.59 -12.64
CA HIS A 36 -8.26 -3.21 -12.40
C HIS A 36 -8.39 -4.69 -12.01
N THR A 37 -9.61 -5.16 -11.80
CA THR A 37 -9.91 -6.56 -11.56
C THR A 37 -11.17 -6.94 -12.35
N PRO A 38 -11.12 -8.00 -13.15
CA PRO A 38 -10.00 -8.94 -13.29
C PRO A 38 -8.84 -8.37 -14.14
N PRO A 39 -7.60 -8.85 -13.96
CA PRO A 39 -6.50 -8.54 -14.88
C PRO A 39 -6.75 -9.15 -16.27
N THR A 40 -6.34 -8.45 -17.34
CA THR A 40 -6.60 -8.80 -18.76
C THR A 40 -6.03 -10.13 -19.23
N ASP A 41 -4.92 -10.59 -18.64
CA ASP A 41 -4.14 -11.71 -19.17
C ASP A 41 -4.27 -13.00 -18.32
N TYR A 42 -5.28 -13.07 -17.46
CA TYR A 42 -5.48 -14.19 -16.54
C TYR A 42 -6.61 -15.08 -17.01
N ILE A 43 -6.45 -16.39 -16.77
CA ILE A 43 -7.55 -17.35 -16.83
C ILE A 43 -8.33 -17.22 -15.53
N LEU A 44 -9.61 -16.88 -15.64
CA LEU A 44 -10.47 -16.53 -14.51
C LEU A 44 -11.43 -17.66 -14.16
N PRO A 45 -11.81 -17.82 -12.88
CA PRO A 45 -12.86 -18.75 -12.49
C PRO A 45 -14.23 -18.29 -13.01
N LEU A 46 -15.23 -19.18 -12.97
CA LEU A 46 -16.60 -18.87 -13.39
C LEU A 46 -17.19 -17.70 -12.59
N GLU A 47 -16.87 -17.59 -11.31
CA GLU A 47 -17.20 -16.42 -10.48
C GLU A 47 -16.11 -15.36 -10.65
N ILE A 48 -16.33 -14.44 -11.59
CA ILE A 48 -15.34 -13.44 -11.97
C ILE A 48 -15.39 -12.29 -10.97
N PRO A 49 -14.30 -12.02 -10.23
CA PRO A 49 -14.26 -10.86 -9.36
C PRO A 49 -14.15 -9.58 -10.19
N LEU A 50 -14.90 -8.56 -9.78
CA LEU A 50 -14.91 -7.23 -10.36
C LEU A 50 -14.40 -6.22 -9.34
N GLY A 51 -13.44 -5.40 -9.74
CA GLY A 51 -12.83 -4.39 -8.88
C GLY A 51 -12.34 -3.19 -9.68
N GLY A 52 -12.68 -2.00 -9.22
CA GLY A 52 -12.39 -0.78 -9.96
C GLY A 52 -12.64 0.49 -9.17
N LEU A 53 -12.52 1.60 -9.88
CA LEU A 53 -12.82 2.96 -9.41
C LEU A 53 -13.87 3.56 -10.34
N ALA A 54 -14.88 4.20 -9.76
CA ALA A 54 -15.93 4.91 -10.47
C ALA A 54 -16.23 6.20 -9.71
N TRP A 55 -16.13 7.33 -10.42
CA TRP A 55 -16.33 8.64 -9.80
C TRP A 55 -17.09 9.60 -10.71
N ALA A 56 -17.76 10.55 -10.06
CA ALA A 56 -18.25 11.78 -10.67
C ALA A 56 -18.12 12.94 -9.68
N ARG A 57 -17.86 14.14 -10.22
CA ARG A 57 -17.75 15.38 -9.44
C ARG A 57 -19.10 15.77 -8.81
N ASP A 58 -20.18 15.62 -9.56
CA ASP A 58 -21.49 16.20 -9.24
C ASP A 58 -22.54 15.16 -8.81
N GLY A 59 -22.13 14.12 -8.08
CA GLY A 59 -23.05 13.24 -7.36
C GLY A 59 -23.00 11.76 -7.74
N ALA A 60 -24.07 11.05 -7.37
CA ALA A 60 -24.14 9.60 -7.43
C ALA A 60 -24.00 9.06 -8.85
N VAL A 61 -23.19 8.01 -8.99
CA VAL A 61 -23.03 7.24 -10.22
C VAL A 61 -23.52 5.83 -9.99
N SER A 62 -24.11 5.24 -11.02
CA SER A 62 -24.43 3.81 -11.03
C SER A 62 -23.55 3.08 -12.03
N ILE A 63 -23.16 1.86 -11.69
CA ILE A 63 -22.24 1.05 -12.49
C ILE A 63 -22.99 -0.18 -12.94
N ARG A 64 -22.88 -0.53 -14.22
CA ARG A 64 -23.45 -1.77 -14.76
C ARG A 64 -22.34 -2.63 -15.33
N ALA A 65 -22.36 -3.91 -14.98
CA ALA A 65 -21.52 -4.93 -15.58
C ALA A 65 -22.37 -5.81 -16.50
N LEU A 66 -21.92 -5.93 -17.74
CA LEU A 66 -22.50 -6.79 -18.76
C LEU A 66 -21.44 -7.83 -19.14
N LEU A 67 -21.83 -9.09 -19.16
CA LEU A 67 -20.97 -10.16 -19.64
C LEU A 67 -21.56 -10.67 -20.96
N ILE A 68 -20.78 -10.60 -22.02
CA ILE A 68 -21.20 -10.94 -23.38
C ILE A 68 -20.32 -12.10 -23.86
N ASN A 69 -20.91 -13.16 -24.39
CA ASN A 69 -20.14 -14.26 -24.98
C ASN A 69 -19.40 -13.73 -26.23
N ALA A 70 -18.09 -13.90 -26.29
CA ALA A 70 -17.27 -13.32 -27.37
C ALA A 70 -17.50 -14.01 -28.72
N ASP A 71 -17.89 -15.29 -28.72
CA ASP A 71 -18.11 -16.08 -29.93
C ASP A 71 -19.53 -15.88 -30.48
N THR A 72 -20.55 -15.83 -29.61
CA THR A 72 -21.96 -15.74 -30.02
C THR A 72 -22.52 -14.31 -30.01
N GLY A 73 -21.88 -13.39 -29.29
CA GLY A 73 -22.40 -12.03 -29.04
C GLY A 73 -23.59 -11.97 -28.08
N GLU A 74 -23.95 -13.09 -27.45
CA GLU A 74 -25.08 -13.17 -26.53
C GLU A 74 -24.77 -12.51 -25.18
N LEU A 75 -25.69 -11.70 -24.66
CA LEU A 75 -25.61 -11.16 -23.30
C LEU A 75 -25.94 -12.26 -22.29
N VAL A 76 -24.93 -12.73 -21.56
CA VAL A 76 -25.07 -13.84 -20.60
C VAL A 76 -25.33 -13.39 -19.16
N ALA A 77 -24.92 -12.17 -18.80
CA ALA A 77 -25.20 -11.60 -17.48
C ALA A 77 -25.29 -10.08 -17.54
N ASN A 78 -26.15 -9.50 -16.70
CA ASN A 78 -26.33 -8.06 -16.53
C ASN A 78 -26.56 -7.76 -15.04
N GLN A 79 -25.67 -6.97 -14.45
CA GLN A 79 -25.67 -6.72 -13.01
C GLN A 79 -25.40 -5.26 -12.69
N LEU A 80 -26.21 -4.70 -11.80
CA LEU A 80 -25.94 -3.40 -11.18
C LEU A 80 -24.88 -3.57 -10.09
N ILE A 81 -23.85 -2.74 -10.11
CA ILE A 81 -22.77 -2.73 -9.13
C ILE A 81 -22.90 -1.50 -8.24
N GLN A 82 -22.79 -1.73 -6.94
CA GLN A 82 -22.73 -0.68 -5.94
C GLN A 82 -21.27 -0.34 -5.63
N ARG A 83 -21.01 0.96 -5.41
CA ARG A 83 -19.74 1.41 -4.87
C ARG A 83 -19.61 1.00 -3.40
N ASP A 84 -18.36 0.88 -2.96
CA ASP A 84 -18.04 0.60 -1.56
C ASP A 84 -18.55 1.72 -0.67
N LYS A 85 -18.99 1.35 0.54
CA LYS A 85 -19.54 2.28 1.53
C LYS A 85 -18.83 2.11 2.85
N VAL A 86 -18.53 3.23 3.49
CA VAL A 86 -18.08 3.26 4.88
C VAL A 86 -19.34 3.29 5.75
N ILE A 87 -19.59 2.21 6.47
CA ILE A 87 -20.81 2.05 7.27
C ILE A 87 -20.44 2.03 8.75
N TYR A 88 -21.16 2.80 9.57
CA TYR A 88 -21.05 2.77 11.02
C TYR A 88 -22.44 2.68 11.65
N ARG A 89 -22.69 1.65 12.46
CA ARG A 89 -23.98 1.40 13.13
C ARG A 89 -25.19 1.47 12.17
N GLY A 90 -25.03 0.90 10.97
CA GLY A 90 -26.07 0.87 9.94
C GLY A 90 -26.25 2.17 9.15
N GLN A 91 -25.50 3.24 9.46
CA GLN A 91 -25.51 4.49 8.70
C GLN A 91 -24.33 4.54 7.73
N VAL A 92 -24.58 4.98 6.49
CA VAL A 92 -23.54 5.24 5.49
C VAL A 92 -22.91 6.59 5.80
N LEU A 93 -21.61 6.58 6.15
CA LEU A 93 -20.83 7.78 6.40
C LEU A 93 -20.32 8.39 5.09
N TYR A 94 -19.75 7.55 4.23
CA TYR A 94 -19.19 7.94 2.93
C TYR A 94 -19.45 6.86 1.89
N GLU A 95 -19.71 7.27 0.65
CA GLU A 95 -19.56 6.39 -0.52
C GLU A 95 -18.16 6.61 -1.11
N LEU A 96 -17.48 5.52 -1.41
CA LEU A 96 -16.14 5.55 -1.99
C LEU A 96 -16.22 5.48 -3.52
N ALA A 97 -15.15 5.87 -4.19
CA ALA A 97 -14.99 5.66 -5.61
C ALA A 97 -14.75 4.19 -5.94
N SER A 98 -14.18 3.42 -5.01
CA SER A 98 -13.96 1.99 -5.21
C SER A 98 -15.28 1.23 -5.29
N PHE A 99 -15.28 0.16 -6.07
CA PHE A 99 -16.36 -0.83 -6.08
C PHE A 99 -15.76 -2.23 -6.15
N ARG A 100 -16.43 -3.19 -5.51
CA ARG A 100 -16.08 -4.61 -5.53
C ARG A 100 -17.35 -5.42 -5.70
N SER A 101 -17.32 -6.36 -6.63
CA SER A 101 -18.46 -7.23 -6.94
C SER A 101 -17.98 -8.54 -7.57
N HIS A 102 -18.91 -9.40 -7.95
CA HIS A 102 -18.65 -10.59 -8.75
C HIS A 102 -19.70 -10.70 -9.83
N ILE A 103 -19.32 -11.26 -10.99
CA ILE A 103 -20.24 -11.63 -12.07
C ILE A 103 -19.95 -13.06 -12.50
N THR A 104 -21.00 -13.85 -12.73
CA THR A 104 -20.85 -15.28 -13.00
C THR A 104 -20.95 -15.58 -14.49
N ALA A 105 -19.95 -16.26 -15.03
CA ALA A 105 -20.03 -16.88 -16.35
C ALA A 105 -20.73 -18.25 -16.26
N PRO A 106 -21.63 -18.58 -17.20
CA PRO A 106 -22.35 -19.85 -17.16
C PRO A 106 -21.47 -21.07 -17.46
N VAL A 107 -20.47 -20.90 -18.33
CA VAL A 107 -19.55 -21.97 -18.78
C VAL A 107 -18.16 -21.42 -19.03
N SER A 108 -17.17 -22.31 -19.19
CA SER A 108 -15.83 -21.93 -19.64
C SER A 108 -15.89 -21.38 -21.07
N GLY A 109 -15.15 -20.33 -21.36
CA GLY A 109 -15.16 -19.67 -22.66
C GLY A 109 -14.52 -18.29 -22.65
N THR A 110 -14.62 -17.61 -23.79
CA THR A 110 -14.19 -16.22 -23.97
C THR A 110 -15.38 -15.28 -23.83
N TYR A 111 -15.18 -14.21 -23.06
CA TYR A 111 -16.23 -13.23 -22.79
C TYR A 111 -15.72 -11.81 -22.97
N ILE A 112 -16.62 -10.89 -23.31
CA ILE A 112 -16.40 -9.46 -23.24
C ILE A 112 -17.11 -8.98 -21.97
N LEU A 113 -16.34 -8.51 -21.01
CA LEU A 113 -16.85 -7.75 -19.87
C LEU A 113 -16.98 -6.30 -20.28
N ARG A 114 -18.22 -5.82 -20.38
CA ARG A 114 -18.55 -4.41 -20.60
C ARG A 114 -18.97 -3.77 -19.30
N MET A 115 -18.26 -2.72 -18.92
CA MET A 115 -18.52 -1.92 -17.72
C MET A 115 -19.01 -0.55 -18.12
N GLU A 116 -20.19 -0.16 -17.64
CA GLU A 116 -20.84 1.09 -18.00
C GLU A 116 -21.02 1.96 -16.74
N LEU A 117 -20.75 3.25 -16.89
CA LEU A 117 -20.96 4.25 -15.84
C LEU A 117 -22.11 5.17 -16.25
N TYR A 118 -23.08 5.31 -15.37
CA TYR A 118 -24.23 6.19 -15.54
C TYR A 118 -24.21 7.33 -14.53
N ASP A 119 -24.63 8.51 -14.96
CA ASP A 119 -24.88 9.63 -14.05
C ASP A 119 -26.24 9.53 -13.36
N CYS A 120 -26.55 10.50 -12.50
CA CYS A 120 -27.81 10.60 -11.77
C CYS A 120 -29.03 10.81 -12.67
N PHE A 121 -28.84 11.10 -13.96
CA PHE A 121 -29.90 11.25 -14.97
C PHE A 121 -29.98 10.02 -15.89
N GLU A 122 -29.33 8.91 -15.52
CA GLU A 122 -29.26 7.66 -16.29
C GLU A 122 -28.61 7.80 -17.68
N ASN A 123 -27.82 8.86 -17.91
CA ASN A 123 -27.03 8.96 -19.13
C ASN A 123 -25.75 8.13 -19.00
N CYS A 124 -25.44 7.33 -20.02
CA CYS A 124 -24.17 6.61 -20.07
C CYS A 124 -23.02 7.61 -20.31
N ARG A 125 -22.06 7.67 -19.40
CA ARG A 125 -20.93 8.62 -19.42
C ARG A 125 -19.60 7.97 -19.77
N ALA A 126 -19.44 6.68 -19.43
CA ALA A 126 -18.25 5.92 -19.76
C ALA A 126 -18.61 4.46 -20.02
N VAL A 127 -17.89 3.84 -20.96
CA VAL A 127 -17.97 2.42 -21.28
C VAL A 127 -16.54 1.88 -21.37
N LEU A 128 -16.29 0.72 -20.79
CA LEU A 128 -15.03 0.00 -20.87
C LEU A 128 -15.31 -1.46 -21.21
N ASP A 129 -14.69 -1.94 -22.29
CA ASP A 129 -14.78 -3.34 -22.70
C ASP A 129 -13.45 -4.05 -22.43
N GLN A 130 -13.52 -5.26 -21.87
CA GLN A 130 -12.37 -6.10 -21.57
C GLN A 130 -12.62 -7.54 -22.01
N PHE A 131 -11.68 -8.12 -22.76
CA PHE A 131 -11.72 -9.54 -23.11
C PHE A 131 -11.25 -10.38 -21.93
N LEU A 132 -12.02 -11.42 -21.61
CA LEU A 132 -11.78 -12.34 -20.50
C LEU A 132 -11.72 -13.78 -21.02
N THR A 133 -10.81 -14.56 -20.44
CA THR A 133 -10.78 -16.01 -20.62
C THR A 133 -11.22 -16.66 -19.31
N VAL A 134 -12.29 -17.44 -19.36
CA VAL A 134 -12.90 -18.06 -18.17
C VAL A 134 -12.80 -19.58 -18.26
N SER A 135 -12.42 -20.22 -17.16
CA SER A 135 -12.30 -21.68 -17.07
C SER A 135 -12.63 -22.19 -15.68
N THR A 136 -13.28 -23.35 -15.60
CA THR A 136 -13.45 -24.12 -14.35
C THR A 136 -12.12 -24.60 -13.76
N GLN A 137 -11.04 -24.60 -14.55
CA GLN A 137 -9.70 -24.99 -14.13
C GLN A 137 -8.79 -23.78 -13.83
N ALA A 138 -9.37 -22.58 -13.68
CA ALA A 138 -8.61 -21.38 -13.38
C ALA A 138 -7.82 -21.51 -12.05
N PRO A 139 -6.57 -21.02 -12.00
CA PRO A 139 -5.79 -21.03 -10.77
C PRO A 139 -6.41 -20.07 -9.75
N LEU A 140 -6.40 -20.45 -8.46
CA LEU A 140 -6.74 -19.54 -7.37
C LEU A 140 -5.65 -18.48 -7.24
N THR A 141 -5.98 -17.23 -7.56
CA THR A 141 -5.04 -16.10 -7.55
C THR A 141 -5.18 -15.20 -6.34
N GLU A 142 -6.23 -15.35 -5.53
CA GLU A 142 -6.43 -14.55 -4.32
C GLU A 142 -5.34 -14.81 -3.27
N PHE A 143 -4.85 -13.73 -2.65
CA PHE A 143 -3.92 -13.85 -1.54
C PHE A 143 -4.64 -14.37 -0.29
N ARG A 144 -4.10 -15.45 0.30
CA ARG A 144 -4.57 -16.00 1.57
C ARG A 144 -3.56 -15.79 2.67
N MET A 145 -3.96 -15.11 3.74
CA MET A 145 -3.16 -14.96 4.95
C MET A 145 -2.78 -16.34 5.51
N PHE A 146 -1.53 -16.45 5.98
CA PHE A 146 -0.93 -17.68 6.55
C PHE A 146 -0.94 -18.91 5.65
N SER A 147 -1.13 -18.74 4.34
CA SER A 147 -0.87 -19.77 3.34
C SER A 147 0.63 -20.09 3.23
N LEU A 148 0.96 -21.16 2.50
CA LEU A 148 2.35 -21.55 2.26
C LEU A 148 3.16 -20.41 1.62
N SER A 149 2.61 -19.74 0.61
CA SER A 149 3.28 -18.61 -0.06
C SER A 149 3.57 -17.47 0.93
N HIS A 150 2.60 -17.12 1.78
CA HIS A 150 2.80 -16.12 2.83
C HIS A 150 3.93 -16.50 3.79
N TRP A 151 3.90 -17.72 4.35
CA TRP A 151 4.95 -18.18 5.26
C TRP A 151 6.32 -18.23 4.59
N THR A 152 6.40 -18.66 3.33
CA THR A 152 7.64 -18.62 2.55
C THR A 152 8.17 -17.20 2.39
N ALA A 153 7.33 -16.23 2.07
CA ALA A 153 7.75 -14.83 1.95
C ALA A 153 8.27 -14.28 3.28
N LEU A 154 7.57 -14.54 4.39
CA LEU A 154 8.03 -14.15 5.74
C LEU A 154 9.37 -14.80 6.11
N ALA A 155 9.55 -16.09 5.81
CA ALA A 155 10.80 -16.80 6.06
C ALA A 155 11.95 -16.21 5.25
N VAL A 156 11.73 -15.87 3.97
CA VAL A 156 12.74 -15.21 3.13
C VAL A 156 13.12 -13.85 3.69
N VAL A 157 12.15 -13.01 4.05
CA VAL A 157 12.43 -11.69 4.67
C VAL A 157 13.24 -11.85 5.95
N LEU A 158 12.87 -12.82 6.81
CA LEU A 158 13.59 -13.09 8.06
C LEU A 158 15.03 -13.56 7.81
N ILE A 159 15.24 -14.52 6.91
CA ILE A 159 16.58 -15.00 6.55
C ILE A 159 17.42 -13.84 6.00
N CYS A 160 16.88 -13.04 5.08
CA CYS A 160 17.57 -11.87 4.55
C CYS A 160 17.89 -10.85 5.65
N ALA A 161 16.98 -10.59 6.59
CA ALA A 161 17.20 -9.69 7.72
C ALA A 161 18.36 -10.17 8.62
N ILE A 162 18.42 -11.48 8.90
CA ILE A 162 19.51 -12.10 9.65
C ILE A 162 20.84 -11.99 8.89
N LEU A 163 20.83 -12.26 7.59
CA LEU A 163 22.02 -12.14 6.74
C LEU A 163 22.57 -10.71 6.73
N VAL A 164 21.72 -9.70 6.47
CA VAL A 164 22.17 -8.30 6.46
C VAL A 164 22.65 -7.84 7.83
N PHE A 165 22.05 -8.33 8.92
CA PHE A 165 22.54 -8.07 10.29
C PHE A 165 23.98 -8.54 10.46
N PHE A 166 24.30 -9.79 10.11
CA PHE A 166 25.66 -10.33 10.25
C PHE A 166 26.65 -9.69 9.28
N ILE A 167 26.23 -9.40 8.04
CA ILE A 167 27.02 -8.65 7.06
C ILE A 167 27.36 -7.27 7.63
N GLY A 168 26.39 -6.57 8.22
CA GLY A 168 26.57 -5.25 8.83
C GLY A 168 27.53 -5.28 10.03
N ARG A 169 27.50 -6.33 10.84
CA ARG A 169 28.43 -6.56 11.98
C ARG A 169 29.83 -6.97 11.58
N SER A 170 30.02 -7.51 10.37
CA SER A 170 31.32 -8.02 9.92
C SER A 170 32.43 -6.97 9.99
N HIS A 171 33.52 -7.30 10.67
CA HIS A 171 34.75 -6.48 10.70
C HIS A 171 35.57 -6.59 9.41
N ARG A 172 35.26 -7.56 8.54
CA ARG A 172 35.94 -7.76 7.25
C ARG A 172 35.55 -6.72 6.19
N LEU A 173 34.44 -6.00 6.40
CA LEU A 173 33.95 -4.99 5.46
C LEU A 173 34.39 -3.59 5.89
N SER A 174 35.03 -2.86 4.97
CA SER A 174 35.35 -1.46 5.19
C SER A 174 34.08 -0.61 5.29
N PRO A 175 34.12 0.54 5.99
CA PRO A 175 32.96 1.45 6.09
C PRO A 175 32.40 1.86 4.71
N LYS A 176 33.29 2.03 3.72
CA LYS A 176 32.90 2.34 2.33
C LYS A 176 32.07 1.21 1.71
N ARG A 177 32.44 -0.06 1.91
CA ARG A 177 31.66 -1.20 1.41
C ARG A 177 30.31 -1.31 2.10
N LYS A 178 30.26 -1.06 3.42
CA LYS A 178 29.00 -1.07 4.16
C LYS A 178 28.02 -0.01 3.64
N ASN A 179 28.51 1.19 3.38
CA ASN A 179 27.69 2.25 2.77
C ASN A 179 27.19 1.88 1.36
N TRP A 180 28.00 1.18 0.55
CA TRP A 180 27.56 0.70 -0.77
C TRP A 180 26.49 -0.39 -0.69
N ILE A 181 26.56 -1.29 0.29
CA ILE A 181 25.52 -2.31 0.50
C ILE A 181 24.20 -1.64 0.91
N GLY A 182 24.26 -0.69 1.86
CA GLY A 182 23.10 0.14 2.21
C GLY A 182 22.53 0.89 1.01
N PHE A 183 23.41 1.46 0.17
CA PHE A 183 23.03 2.13 -1.07
C PHE A 183 22.29 1.20 -2.04
N ALA A 184 22.82 0.00 -2.28
CA ALA A 184 22.22 -0.96 -3.19
C ALA A 184 20.81 -1.39 -2.74
N MET A 185 20.61 -1.63 -1.44
CA MET A 185 19.30 -2.04 -0.91
C MET A 185 18.24 -0.95 -1.07
N TYR A 186 18.55 0.31 -0.75
CA TYR A 186 17.56 1.37 -0.93
C TYR A 186 17.35 1.70 -2.41
N LEU A 187 18.38 1.58 -3.26
CA LEU A 187 18.23 1.77 -4.70
C LEU A 187 17.24 0.73 -5.25
N MET A 188 17.36 -0.52 -4.83
CA MET A 188 16.38 -1.58 -5.14
C MET A 188 14.98 -1.22 -4.65
N MET A 189 14.85 -0.66 -3.45
CA MET A 189 13.56 -0.23 -2.88
C MET A 189 12.92 0.89 -3.71
N LEU A 190 13.66 1.94 -4.06
CA LEU A 190 13.14 3.05 -4.88
C LEU A 190 12.81 2.62 -6.31
N ILE A 191 13.59 1.72 -6.90
CA ILE A 191 13.28 1.14 -8.22
C ILE A 191 12.02 0.29 -8.14
N ASN A 192 11.88 -0.56 -7.12
CA ASN A 192 10.67 -1.35 -6.90
C ASN A 192 9.44 -0.45 -6.79
N GLU A 193 9.54 0.64 -6.02
CA GLU A 193 8.46 1.61 -5.86
C GLU A 193 8.12 2.31 -7.18
N ALA A 194 9.11 2.81 -7.92
CA ALA A 194 8.87 3.43 -9.22
C ALA A 194 8.17 2.47 -10.20
N ILE A 195 8.58 1.19 -10.25
CA ILE A 195 7.92 0.17 -11.05
C ILE A 195 6.50 -0.08 -10.54
N TYR A 196 6.29 -0.07 -9.22
CA TYR A 196 4.97 -0.28 -8.62
C TYR A 196 4.00 0.84 -9.02
N HIS A 197 4.41 2.11 -8.93
CA HIS A 197 3.59 3.23 -9.41
C HIS A 197 3.25 3.11 -10.90
N ILE A 198 4.20 2.69 -11.74
CA ILE A 198 3.96 2.44 -13.18
C ILE A 198 2.93 1.33 -13.37
N TYR A 199 3.12 0.20 -12.69
CA TYR A 199 2.22 -0.95 -12.75
C TYR A 199 0.80 -0.58 -12.31
N TRP A 200 0.68 0.15 -11.20
CA TRP A 200 -0.61 0.48 -10.61
C TRP A 200 -1.42 1.44 -11.50
N GLN A 201 -0.73 2.37 -12.19
CA GLN A 201 -1.34 3.18 -13.24
C GLN A 201 -1.71 2.36 -14.47
N ALA A 202 -0.85 1.44 -14.90
CA ALA A 202 -1.09 0.62 -16.09
C ALA A 202 -2.34 -0.26 -15.96
N ILE A 203 -2.63 -0.76 -14.76
CA ILE A 203 -3.83 -1.56 -14.50
C ILE A 203 -5.05 -0.72 -14.10
N GLY A 204 -4.97 0.61 -14.05
CA GLY A 204 -6.10 1.47 -13.65
C GLY A 204 -6.50 1.32 -12.17
N ALA A 205 -5.53 1.08 -11.29
CA ALA A 205 -5.76 0.96 -9.84
C ALA A 205 -5.17 2.12 -9.03
N TRP A 206 -4.39 3.00 -9.65
CA TRP A 206 -3.85 4.20 -9.01
C TRP A 206 -4.98 5.20 -8.71
N SER A 207 -5.05 5.70 -7.48
CA SER A 207 -5.97 6.77 -7.06
C SER A 207 -5.25 7.75 -6.15
N VAL A 208 -5.53 9.05 -6.29
CA VAL A 208 -4.96 10.08 -5.40
C VAL A 208 -5.35 9.89 -3.94
N SER A 209 -6.44 9.16 -3.66
CA SER A 209 -6.93 8.90 -2.30
C SER A 209 -6.05 7.91 -1.53
N THR A 210 -5.28 7.08 -2.23
CA THR A 210 -4.58 5.92 -1.65
C THR A 210 -3.17 5.71 -2.18
N ALA A 211 -2.79 6.32 -3.30
CA ALA A 211 -1.56 5.95 -4.02
C ALA A 211 -0.32 6.82 -3.78
N LEU A 212 -0.49 8.05 -3.33
CA LEU A 212 0.64 8.91 -2.93
C LEU A 212 1.48 8.27 -1.82
N MET A 213 2.75 8.66 -1.77
CA MET A 213 3.73 8.20 -0.77
C MET A 213 3.53 8.80 0.64
N LEU A 214 2.27 8.97 1.06
CA LEU A 214 1.87 9.57 2.32
C LEU A 214 1.55 8.54 3.41
N HIS A 215 1.51 7.25 3.10
CA HIS A 215 1.48 6.19 4.12
C HIS A 215 2.79 6.11 4.90
N MET A 216 2.76 5.49 6.09
CA MET A 216 3.96 5.33 6.94
C MET A 216 5.10 4.61 6.21
N CYS A 217 4.78 3.55 5.45
CA CYS A 217 5.75 2.84 4.61
C CYS A 217 6.24 3.72 3.45
N GLY A 218 5.35 4.45 2.76
CA GLY A 218 5.71 5.39 1.69
C GLY A 218 6.70 6.46 2.17
N LEU A 219 6.37 7.15 3.28
CA LEU A 219 7.28 8.12 3.89
C LEU A 219 8.60 7.46 4.30
N SER A 220 8.56 6.23 4.82
CA SER A 220 9.77 5.48 5.17
C SER A 220 10.65 5.20 3.96
N ILE A 221 10.06 4.80 2.82
CA ILE A 221 10.77 4.55 1.56
C ILE A 221 11.49 5.82 1.08
N LEU A 222 10.83 6.98 1.14
CA LEU A 222 11.43 8.26 0.75
C LEU A 222 12.53 8.72 1.70
N LEU A 223 12.42 8.39 3.00
CA LEU A 223 13.28 8.92 4.06
C LEU A 223 14.48 8.03 4.42
N LEU A 224 14.36 6.71 4.28
CA LEU A 224 15.42 5.73 4.60
C LEU A 224 16.78 5.99 3.92
N PRO A 225 16.87 6.40 2.63
CA PRO A 225 18.15 6.70 2.00
C PRO A 225 18.93 7.78 2.75
N TRP A 226 18.23 8.76 3.34
CA TRP A 226 18.83 9.91 4.01
C TRP A 226 19.53 9.53 5.31
N VAL A 227 19.18 8.40 5.92
CA VAL A 227 19.86 7.87 7.11
C VAL A 227 21.35 7.60 6.84
N PHE A 228 21.71 7.19 5.63
CA PHE A 228 23.10 6.92 5.23
C PHE A 228 23.81 8.15 4.63
N ILE A 229 23.05 9.17 4.23
CA ILE A 229 23.57 10.39 3.57
C ILE A 229 23.85 11.50 4.61
N MET A 230 22.98 11.62 5.60
CA MET A 230 23.06 12.67 6.62
C MET A 230 24.27 12.44 7.53
N LYS A 231 24.94 13.53 7.91
CA LYS A 231 26.05 13.44 8.86
C LYS A 231 25.53 12.91 10.21
N PRO A 232 26.30 12.05 10.89
CA PRO A 232 25.98 11.65 12.26
C PRO A 232 25.80 12.90 13.14
N GLY A 233 24.67 12.97 13.85
CA GLY A 233 24.30 14.15 14.62
C GLY A 233 22.86 14.05 15.12
N LYS A 234 22.33 15.14 15.69
CA LYS A 234 20.97 15.18 16.24
C LYS A 234 19.91 14.83 15.19
N SER A 235 20.01 15.41 13.99
CA SER A 235 19.03 15.19 12.92
C SER A 235 19.10 13.78 12.33
N GLY A 236 20.31 13.27 12.04
CA GLY A 236 20.48 11.90 11.53
C GLY A 236 20.04 10.84 12.56
N ARG A 237 20.29 11.10 13.85
CA ARG A 237 19.79 10.26 14.94
C ARG A 237 18.26 10.28 15.00
N LEU A 238 17.65 11.47 14.95
CA LEU A 238 16.19 11.60 15.00
C LEU A 238 15.52 10.87 13.83
N LEU A 239 16.07 11.05 12.63
CA LEU A 239 15.59 10.36 11.43
C LEU A 239 15.67 8.83 11.58
N PHE A 240 16.83 8.31 12.01
CA PHE A 240 16.98 6.89 12.27
C PHE A 240 16.01 6.38 13.34
N GLU A 241 15.81 7.13 14.43
CA GLU A 241 14.87 6.74 15.50
C GLU A 241 13.45 6.60 14.96
N ILE A 242 12.93 7.58 14.22
CA ILE A 242 11.59 7.52 13.62
C ILE A 242 11.48 6.33 12.69
N LEU A 243 12.44 6.18 11.77
CA LEU A 243 12.43 5.10 10.77
C LEU A 243 12.68 3.73 11.38
N TYR A 244 13.30 3.65 12.55
CA TYR A 244 13.39 2.40 13.28
C TYR A 244 12.01 1.95 13.77
N PHE A 245 11.23 2.85 14.36
CA PHE A 245 9.89 2.54 14.84
C PHE A 245 8.88 2.35 13.70
N TRP A 246 8.90 3.23 12.71
CA TRP A 246 8.04 3.11 11.52
C TRP A 246 8.44 1.92 10.65
N GLY A 247 9.73 1.80 10.37
CA GLY A 247 10.25 0.79 9.46
C GLY A 247 10.18 -0.61 10.03
N VAL A 248 10.53 -0.83 11.30
CA VAL A 248 10.35 -2.16 11.91
C VAL A 248 8.89 -2.35 12.34
N GLY A 249 8.30 -1.42 13.08
CA GLY A 249 6.94 -1.60 13.63
C GLY A 249 5.85 -1.64 12.56
N GLY A 250 5.83 -0.63 11.68
CA GLY A 250 4.84 -0.52 10.61
C GLY A 250 5.01 -1.61 9.55
N ALA A 251 6.23 -1.87 9.08
CA ALA A 251 6.44 -2.92 8.08
C ALA A 251 6.20 -4.32 8.63
N LEU A 252 6.47 -4.60 9.92
CA LEU A 252 6.09 -5.87 10.53
C LEU A 252 4.57 -6.04 10.52
N GLN A 253 3.80 -5.01 10.88
CA GLN A 253 2.34 -5.08 10.84
C GLN A 253 1.85 -5.35 9.40
N ALA A 254 2.38 -4.63 8.41
CA ALA A 254 2.04 -4.86 7.01
C ALA A 254 2.42 -6.27 6.52
N LEU A 255 3.55 -6.82 6.96
CA LEU A 255 3.96 -8.17 6.61
C LEU A 255 3.10 -9.26 7.26
N PHE A 256 2.64 -9.07 8.51
CA PHE A 256 1.82 -10.07 9.19
C PHE A 256 0.35 -10.04 8.77
N THR A 257 -0.19 -8.85 8.45
CA THR A 257 -1.56 -8.66 7.98
C THR A 257 -1.56 -7.90 6.66
N PRO A 258 -1.10 -8.53 5.56
CA PRO A 258 -0.92 -7.86 4.28
C PRO A 258 -2.25 -7.68 3.52
N ASP A 259 -2.45 -6.51 2.93
CA ASP A 259 -3.62 -6.18 2.10
C ASP A 259 -3.29 -6.31 0.60
N ILE A 260 -3.02 -7.54 0.17
CA ILE A 260 -2.68 -7.84 -1.25
C ILE A 260 -3.95 -8.05 -2.08
N GLY A 261 -5.02 -8.56 -1.48
CA GLY A 261 -6.31 -8.82 -2.13
C GLY A 261 -6.24 -9.92 -3.20
N LEU A 262 -6.93 -9.71 -4.31
CA LEU A 262 -7.16 -10.72 -5.36
C LEU A 262 -5.94 -11.04 -6.23
N LEU A 263 -4.85 -10.30 -6.07
CA LEU A 263 -3.59 -10.48 -6.83
C LEU A 263 -2.52 -11.09 -5.92
N GLY A 264 -2.78 -12.28 -5.38
CA GLY A 264 -1.84 -13.09 -4.62
C GLY A 264 -0.75 -13.74 -5.46
N PHE A 265 -0.05 -14.74 -4.91
CA PHE A 265 1.04 -15.42 -5.60
C PHE A 265 0.53 -16.15 -6.86
N PRO A 266 1.23 -16.08 -8.02
CA PRO A 266 2.53 -15.45 -8.27
C PRO A 266 2.44 -14.08 -8.99
N SER A 267 1.52 -13.19 -8.58
CA SER A 267 1.36 -11.88 -9.23
C SER A 267 2.54 -10.92 -8.95
N TYR A 268 2.71 -9.92 -9.81
CA TYR A 268 3.64 -8.82 -9.57
C TYR A 268 3.31 -8.05 -8.27
N LYS A 269 2.03 -7.79 -7.97
CA LYS A 269 1.60 -7.08 -6.75
C LYS A 269 2.09 -7.82 -5.49
N TYR A 270 1.99 -9.14 -5.49
CA TYR A 270 2.50 -9.99 -4.41
C TYR A 270 3.99 -9.78 -4.19
N PHE A 271 4.81 -9.93 -5.23
CA PHE A 271 6.26 -9.78 -5.09
C PHE A 271 6.68 -8.36 -4.70
N SER A 272 6.11 -7.35 -5.36
CA SER A 272 6.42 -5.94 -5.06
C SER A 272 6.10 -5.58 -3.61
N PHE A 273 4.97 -6.08 -3.08
CA PHE A 273 4.59 -5.87 -1.68
C PHE A 273 5.64 -6.40 -0.69
N PHE A 274 6.04 -7.68 -0.83
CA PHE A 274 7.01 -8.29 0.08
C PHE A 274 8.43 -7.75 -0.12
N ILE A 275 8.81 -7.38 -1.35
CA ILE A 275 10.09 -6.71 -1.63
C ILE A 275 10.13 -5.35 -0.94
N SER A 276 9.08 -4.52 -1.10
CA SER A 276 9.04 -3.18 -0.52
C SER A 276 9.10 -3.22 1.01
N HIS A 277 8.17 -3.94 1.66
CA HIS A 277 8.13 -4.02 3.13
C HIS A 277 9.32 -4.78 3.72
N GLY A 278 9.79 -5.83 3.03
CA GLY A 278 11.00 -6.54 3.41
C GLY A 278 12.23 -5.62 3.38
N LEU A 279 12.39 -4.81 2.34
CA LEU A 279 13.52 -3.89 2.22
C LEU A 279 13.52 -2.81 3.29
N ILE A 280 12.35 -2.30 3.68
CA ILE A 280 12.23 -1.38 4.83
C ILE A 280 12.85 -2.01 6.08
N ILE A 281 12.52 -3.28 6.39
CA ILE A 281 13.09 -4.01 7.53
C ILE A 281 14.59 -4.24 7.35
N LEU A 282 15.01 -4.78 6.21
CA LEU A 282 16.41 -5.10 5.92
C LEU A 282 17.31 -3.86 6.06
N ILE A 283 16.91 -2.73 5.47
CA ILE A 283 17.66 -1.47 5.52
C ILE A 283 17.71 -0.94 6.96
N THR A 284 16.61 -1.03 7.70
CA THR A 284 16.54 -0.55 9.09
C THR A 284 17.39 -1.40 10.03
N VAL A 285 17.33 -2.73 9.90
CA VAL A 285 18.19 -3.67 10.63
C VAL A 285 19.66 -3.42 10.28
N TYR A 286 19.97 -3.26 9.00
CA TYR A 286 21.32 -2.98 8.55
C TYR A 286 21.85 -1.65 9.09
N ALA A 287 21.05 -0.59 9.03
CA ALA A 287 21.38 0.70 9.62
C ALA A 287 21.62 0.60 11.13
N SER A 288 20.84 -0.21 11.85
CA SER A 288 20.98 -0.37 13.30
C SER A 288 22.32 -0.95 13.76
N VAL A 289 22.98 -1.74 12.91
CA VAL A 289 24.28 -2.35 13.22
C VAL A 289 25.46 -1.69 12.54
N THR A 290 25.23 -0.95 11.46
CA THR A 290 26.29 -0.25 10.73
C THR A 290 26.45 1.19 11.19
N LEU A 291 25.38 1.82 11.67
CA LEU A 291 25.38 3.17 12.18
C LEU A 291 25.37 3.13 13.71
N SER A 292 26.17 3.99 14.33
CA SER A 292 26.33 4.04 15.79
C SER A 292 25.13 4.65 16.53
N TYR A 293 23.93 4.56 15.97
CA TYR A 293 22.71 5.09 16.59
C TYR A 293 22.18 4.09 17.62
N LYS A 294 21.70 4.59 18.76
CA LYS A 294 21.12 3.79 19.84
C LYS A 294 19.69 4.23 20.09
N ILE A 295 18.77 3.27 20.12
CA ILE A 295 17.39 3.48 20.55
C ILE A 295 17.34 3.55 22.07
N THR A 296 16.59 4.52 22.59
CA THR A 296 16.43 4.79 24.02
C THR A 296 14.96 5.05 24.32
N TYR A 297 14.56 5.05 25.60
CA TYR A 297 13.21 5.48 25.98
C TYR A 297 12.87 6.89 25.46
N LYS A 298 13.83 7.83 25.45
CA LYS A 298 13.61 9.15 24.85
C LYS A 298 13.36 9.09 23.34
N SER A 299 13.93 8.09 22.66
CA SER A 299 13.70 7.86 21.22
C SER A 299 12.25 7.41 20.98
N PHE A 300 11.73 6.53 21.84
CA PHE A 300 10.33 6.11 21.82
C PHE A 300 9.36 7.29 21.99
N ILE A 301 9.58 8.14 22.99
CA ILE A 301 8.74 9.33 23.19
C ILE A 301 8.81 10.29 21.99
N ARG A 302 10.01 10.54 21.44
CA ARG A 302 10.15 11.36 20.23
C ARG A 302 9.42 10.78 19.03
N ALA A 303 9.50 9.47 18.83
CA ALA A 303 8.83 8.80 17.73
C ALA A 303 7.30 8.90 17.85
N LEU A 304 6.74 8.75 19.05
CA LEU A 304 5.31 8.97 19.28
C LEU A 304 4.89 10.41 18.94
N ILE A 305 5.57 11.41 19.53
CA ILE A 305 5.26 12.83 19.29
C ILE A 305 5.31 13.17 17.80
N LEU A 306 6.35 12.70 17.10
CA LEU A 306 6.50 12.97 15.66
C LEU A 306 5.49 12.19 14.81
N SER A 307 5.14 10.96 15.21
CA SER A 307 4.09 10.18 14.54
C SER A 307 2.75 10.89 14.65
N ASN A 308 2.37 11.35 15.85
CA ASN A 308 1.16 12.14 16.08
C ASN A 308 1.17 13.44 15.25
N GLY A 309 2.30 14.16 15.21
CA GLY A 309 2.43 15.35 14.36
C GLY A 309 2.19 15.06 12.87
N VAL A 310 2.73 13.95 12.37
CA VAL A 310 2.50 13.50 10.98
C VAL A 310 1.05 13.07 10.76
N ILE A 311 0.45 12.35 11.70
CA ILE A 311 -0.97 11.95 11.66
C ILE A 311 -1.87 13.18 11.51
N VAL A 312 -1.64 14.23 12.30
CA VAL A 312 -2.42 15.47 12.19
C VAL A 312 -2.31 16.09 10.79
N VAL A 313 -1.10 16.20 10.25
CA VAL A 313 -0.88 16.77 8.91
C VAL A 313 -1.56 15.90 7.83
N VAL A 314 -1.35 14.58 7.88
CA VAL A 314 -1.91 13.64 6.91
C VAL A 314 -3.43 13.58 7.00
N TYR A 315 -4.01 13.70 8.20
CA TYR A 315 -5.46 13.77 8.39
C TYR A 315 -6.09 14.97 7.65
N PHE A 316 -5.47 16.16 7.75
CA PHE A 316 -5.92 17.33 6.99
C PHE A 316 -5.74 17.13 5.48
N ILE A 317 -4.63 16.52 5.05
CA ILE A 317 -4.43 16.20 3.63
C ILE A 317 -5.54 15.26 3.14
N ASN A 318 -5.84 14.18 3.86
CA ASN A 318 -6.92 13.25 3.52
C ASN A 318 -8.26 13.96 3.29
N HIS A 319 -8.63 14.90 4.17
CA HIS A 319 -9.88 15.65 4.03
C HIS A 319 -9.84 16.70 2.92
N TRP A 320 -8.66 17.20 2.57
CA TRP A 320 -8.48 18.14 1.46
C TRP A 320 -8.54 17.44 0.09
N LEU A 321 -8.22 16.15 0.01
CA LEU A 321 -8.21 15.41 -1.26
C LEU A 321 -9.58 15.26 -1.92
N VAL A 322 -10.68 15.57 -1.21
CA VAL A 322 -12.05 15.61 -1.78
C VAL A 322 -12.18 16.56 -2.98
N TYR A 323 -11.29 17.56 -3.09
CA TYR A 323 -11.27 18.51 -4.21
C TYR A 323 -10.56 17.98 -5.46
N LEU A 324 -9.87 16.83 -5.36
CA LEU A 324 -9.18 16.17 -6.46
C LEU A 324 -9.91 14.89 -6.85
N PRO A 325 -9.90 14.47 -8.13
CA PRO A 325 -10.45 13.18 -8.54
C PRO A 325 -9.79 12.04 -7.75
N PRO A 326 -10.55 11.06 -7.22
CA PRO A 326 -11.93 10.75 -7.57
C PRO A 326 -13.01 11.49 -6.72
N TYR A 327 -12.67 12.62 -6.10
CA TYR A 327 -13.55 13.49 -5.32
C TYR A 327 -14.05 12.87 -4.02
N GLU A 328 -13.15 12.18 -3.31
CA GLU A 328 -13.43 11.52 -2.04
C GLU A 328 -12.35 11.85 -1.00
N VAL A 329 -12.60 11.48 0.26
CA VAL A 329 -11.60 11.59 1.31
C VAL A 329 -10.45 10.61 1.06
N GLY A 330 -9.20 11.09 1.14
CA GLY A 330 -8.04 10.21 1.12
C GLY A 330 -8.01 9.31 2.36
N ASN A 331 -7.31 8.18 2.30
CA ASN A 331 -7.20 7.24 3.42
C ASN A 331 -5.76 6.88 3.78
N TYR A 332 -4.86 7.86 3.68
CA TYR A 332 -3.48 7.70 4.15
C TYR A 332 -3.44 7.44 5.64
N PHE A 333 -2.53 6.55 6.06
CA PHE A 333 -2.44 6.03 7.43
C PHE A 333 -3.75 5.39 7.96
N VAL A 334 -4.70 5.08 7.07
CA VAL A 334 -6.03 4.57 7.46
C VAL A 334 -6.74 5.54 8.41
N LEU A 335 -6.59 6.84 8.18
CA LEU A 335 -7.12 7.88 9.08
C LEU A 335 -8.55 8.31 8.76
N SER A 336 -9.13 7.90 7.64
CA SER A 336 -10.48 8.32 7.26
C SER A 336 -11.51 7.21 7.46
N TYR A 337 -11.15 5.97 7.11
CA TYR A 337 -12.03 4.82 7.26
C TYR A 337 -11.24 3.50 7.33
N PRO A 338 -11.78 2.44 7.98
CA PRO A 338 -11.14 1.13 8.00
C PRO A 338 -11.10 0.50 6.59
N PRO A 339 -10.13 -0.38 6.30
CA PRO A 339 -10.10 -1.13 5.06
C PRO A 339 -11.38 -1.95 4.89
N VAL A 340 -11.98 -1.83 3.72
CA VAL A 340 -13.26 -2.45 3.39
C VAL A 340 -13.19 -3.97 3.20
N THR A 341 -12.00 -4.57 3.32
CA THR A 341 -11.73 -6.02 3.36
C THR A 341 -11.70 -6.59 4.79
N GLY A 342 -11.87 -5.74 5.80
CA GLY A 342 -11.79 -6.11 7.22
C GLY A 342 -10.36 -6.02 7.77
N SER A 343 -10.22 -5.55 9.01
CA SER A 343 -8.94 -5.42 9.70
C SER A 343 -9.11 -5.25 11.21
N ILE A 344 -7.99 -5.18 11.95
CA ILE A 344 -8.02 -4.79 13.37
C ILE A 344 -8.58 -3.38 13.60
N VAL A 345 -8.62 -2.53 12.57
CA VAL A 345 -9.17 -1.17 12.68
C VAL A 345 -10.68 -1.21 12.90
N ASP A 346 -11.39 -2.26 12.44
CA ASP A 346 -12.81 -2.42 12.71
C ASP A 346 -13.09 -2.55 14.21
N LEU A 347 -12.23 -3.27 14.94
CA LEU A 347 -12.29 -3.34 16.40
C LEU A 347 -12.07 -1.95 17.03
N PHE A 348 -11.15 -1.14 16.49
CA PHE A 348 -10.95 0.21 17.01
C PHE A 348 -12.15 1.12 16.75
N VAL A 349 -12.79 1.00 15.58
CA VAL A 349 -14.02 1.72 15.23
C VAL A 349 -15.17 1.31 16.16
N GLU A 350 -15.28 0.03 16.49
CA GLU A 350 -16.29 -0.47 17.42
C GLU A 350 -16.08 0.09 18.84
N LEU A 351 -14.83 0.06 19.33
CA LEU A 351 -14.50 0.48 20.69
C LEU A 351 -14.52 2.01 20.91
N PHE A 352 -14.03 2.77 19.93
CA PHE A 352 -13.82 4.22 20.09
C PHE A 352 -14.73 5.09 19.21
N GLY A 353 -15.33 4.52 18.16
CA GLY A 353 -16.14 5.23 17.18
C GLY A 353 -15.39 5.51 15.87
N PRO A 354 -16.06 6.16 14.88
CA PRO A 354 -15.49 6.43 13.57
C PRO A 354 -14.34 7.43 13.65
N SER A 355 -13.68 7.69 12.51
CA SER A 355 -12.63 8.68 12.43
C SER A 355 -13.11 10.05 12.96
N PRO A 356 -12.33 10.79 13.76
CA PRO A 356 -10.94 10.51 14.16
C PRO A 356 -10.79 9.71 15.47
N TRP A 357 -11.87 9.22 16.08
CA TRP A 357 -11.85 8.67 17.44
C TRP A 357 -11.06 7.37 17.57
N TYR A 358 -11.13 6.49 16.56
CA TYR A 358 -10.36 5.24 16.56
C TYR A 358 -8.85 5.43 16.49
N PHE A 359 -8.34 6.67 16.33
CA PHE A 359 -6.90 6.95 16.46
C PHE A 359 -6.37 6.57 17.84
N MET A 360 -7.22 6.57 18.88
CA MET A 360 -6.85 6.04 20.19
C MET A 360 -6.40 4.57 20.12
N GLY A 361 -7.03 3.76 19.26
CA GLY A 361 -6.61 2.39 19.00
C GLY A 361 -5.22 2.32 18.37
N PHE A 362 -4.93 3.21 17.42
CA PHE A 362 -3.58 3.32 16.85
C PHE A 362 -2.54 3.78 17.87
N GLU A 363 -2.87 4.71 18.78
CA GLU A 363 -1.96 5.14 19.84
C GLU A 363 -1.66 3.99 20.82
N ILE A 364 -2.66 3.22 21.23
CA ILE A 364 -2.46 2.02 22.07
C ILE A 364 -1.57 1.01 21.34
N MET A 365 -1.86 0.75 20.07
CA MET A 365 -1.05 -0.16 19.25
C MET A 365 0.39 0.34 19.10
N ALA A 366 0.59 1.64 18.88
CA ALA A 366 1.90 2.26 18.78
C ALA A 366 2.68 2.16 20.10
N LEU A 367 2.03 2.38 21.25
CA LEU A 367 2.64 2.21 22.57
C LEU A 367 3.16 0.77 22.77
N ILE A 368 2.34 -0.23 22.40
CA ILE A 368 2.69 -1.65 22.51
C ILE A 368 3.83 -2.00 21.54
N VAL A 369 3.65 -1.73 20.25
CA VAL A 369 4.60 -2.11 19.20
C VAL A 369 5.92 -1.38 19.38
N PHE A 370 5.90 -0.05 19.53
CA PHE A 370 7.15 0.70 19.73
C PHE A 370 7.78 0.37 21.09
N GLY A 371 7.00 0.11 22.13
CA GLY A 371 7.50 -0.37 23.42
C GLY A 371 8.28 -1.67 23.29
N MET A 372 7.75 -2.66 22.54
CA MET A 372 8.45 -3.92 22.26
C MET A 372 9.76 -3.69 21.50
N LEU A 373 9.78 -2.76 20.53
CA LEU A 373 10.98 -2.45 19.74
C LEU A 373 12.09 -1.78 20.55
N VAL A 374 11.78 -1.20 21.71
CA VAL A 374 12.78 -0.66 22.63
C VAL A 374 13.51 -1.77 23.40
N LEU A 375 12.85 -2.90 23.69
CA LEU A 375 13.35 -3.96 24.58
C LEU A 375 14.72 -4.53 24.19
N PRO A 376 15.01 -4.88 22.92
CA PRO A 376 16.29 -5.47 22.54
C PRO A 376 17.49 -4.58 22.90
N TRP A 377 17.30 -3.26 22.86
CA TRP A 377 18.33 -2.27 23.17
C TRP A 377 18.61 -2.12 24.67
N TYR A 378 17.61 -2.40 25.51
CA TYR A 378 17.80 -2.43 26.97
C TYR A 378 18.43 -3.75 27.41
N ILE A 379 17.97 -4.89 26.90
CA ILE A 379 18.53 -6.21 27.22
C ILE A 379 20.02 -6.27 26.84
N ALA A 380 20.39 -5.72 25.67
CA ALA A 380 21.78 -5.67 25.24
C ALA A 380 22.68 -4.82 26.15
N LYS A 381 22.14 -3.77 26.79
CA LYS A 381 22.89 -2.94 27.75
C LYS A 381 23.12 -3.60 29.10
N VAL A 382 22.23 -4.50 29.53
CA VAL A 382 22.37 -5.22 30.81
C VAL A 382 23.45 -6.31 30.72
N LYS A 383 23.82 -6.73 29.49
CA LYS A 383 24.84 -7.75 29.22
C LYS A 383 26.23 -7.19 28.89
N THR A 384 26.42 -5.87 28.97
CA THR A 384 27.71 -5.16 28.81
C THR A 384 28.01 -4.37 30.05
#